data_AF-A0A7W0Q5C5-F1
#
_entry.id   AF-A0A7W0Q5C5-F1
#
_cell.length_a   1.000
_cell.length_b   1.000
_cell.length_c   1.000
_cell.angle_alpha   90.00
_cell.angle_beta   90.00
_cell.angle_gamma   90.00
#
_symmetry.space_group_name_H-M   'P 1'
#
loop_
_entity.id
_entity.type
_entity.pdbx_description
1 polymer ?
#
loop_
_entity_poly.entity_id
_entity_poly.type
_entity_poly.pdbx_seq_one_letter_code
_entity_poly.pdbx_strand_id
1 'polypeptide(L)'
;MGPGGSQEAEYTLKASVPAGNYHVICDAIVIRPVDVTFHLIWRRGATDTVLGTWDKHFDPNADGTFAAQAYELDVPAQAIDFVDGDQLVFRYSGANTTAMMAFIPNGDGHIAGGRIPNITLPR
;
A
#
# COMPACT_ATOMS: atom_id res chain seq x y z
N MET A 1 5.69 -4.77 9.72
CA MET A 1 5.76 -6.01 8.93
C MET A 1 7.21 -6.43 8.73
N GLY A 2 7.43 -7.75 8.66
CA GLY A 2 8.74 -8.38 8.51
C GLY A 2 8.75 -9.38 7.37
N PRO A 3 9.76 -10.28 7.31
CA PRO A 3 9.94 -11.14 6.15
C PRO A 3 8.79 -12.13 5.99
N GLY A 4 8.22 -12.20 4.79
CA GLY A 4 7.23 -13.20 4.37
C GLY A 4 5.80 -12.98 4.87
N GLY A 5 5.54 -11.96 5.70
CA GLY A 5 4.18 -11.57 6.08
C GLY A 5 3.50 -10.81 4.95
N SER A 6 2.20 -11.02 4.74
CA SER A 6 1.37 -10.13 3.92
C SER A 6 0.30 -9.47 4.79
N GLN A 7 0.00 -8.22 4.51
CA GLN A 7 -1.06 -7.47 5.16
C GLN A 7 -1.98 -6.86 4.11
N GLU A 8 -3.26 -6.77 4.43
CA GLU A 8 -4.29 -6.20 3.58
C GLU A 8 -5.02 -5.07 4.29
N ALA A 9 -5.45 -4.09 3.51
CA ALA A 9 -6.47 -3.12 3.89
C ALA A 9 -7.57 -3.16 2.84
N GLU A 10 -8.78 -3.57 3.22
CA GLU A 10 -9.92 -3.67 2.32
C GLU A 10 -10.89 -2.50 2.48
N TYR A 11 -11.42 -2.03 1.34
CA TYR A 11 -12.50 -1.05 1.27
C TYR A 11 -13.64 -1.60 0.42
N THR A 12 -14.86 -1.60 0.97
CA THR A 12 -16.06 -1.99 0.20
C THR A 12 -16.39 -0.89 -0.81
N LEU A 13 -16.29 -1.22 -2.10
CA LEU A 13 -16.64 -0.30 -3.18
C LEU A 13 -18.11 0.08 -3.12
N LYS A 14 -18.42 1.28 -3.61
CA LYS A 14 -19.78 1.86 -3.59
C LYS A 14 -20.32 2.20 -4.98
N ALA A 15 -19.47 2.16 -6.00
CA ALA A 15 -19.80 2.46 -7.39
C ALA A 15 -18.68 1.95 -8.31
N SER A 16 -18.95 1.92 -9.61
CA SER A 16 -17.95 1.64 -10.65
C SER A 16 -16.86 2.71 -10.63
N VAL A 17 -15.65 2.32 -11.02
CA VAL A 17 -14.48 3.20 -11.07
C VAL A 17 -13.99 3.28 -12.52
N PRO A 18 -13.81 4.47 -13.10
CA PRO A 18 -13.29 4.58 -14.46
C PRO A 18 -11.84 4.09 -14.53
N ALA A 19 -11.37 3.77 -15.74
CA ALA A 19 -9.95 3.53 -15.97
C ALA A 19 -9.18 4.84 -15.73
N GLY A 20 -7.99 4.76 -15.15
CA GLY A 20 -7.19 5.94 -14.86
C GLY A 20 -6.10 5.69 -13.84
N ASN A 21 -5.54 6.77 -13.32
CA ASN A 21 -4.49 6.71 -12.32
C ASN A 21 -5.07 6.75 -10.91
N TYR A 22 -4.67 5.77 -10.11
CA TYR A 22 -4.94 5.72 -8.68
C TYR A 22 -3.77 6.39 -7.98
N HIS A 23 -4.03 7.47 -7.25
CA HIS A 23 -3.00 8.17 -6.50
C HIS A 23 -2.86 7.52 -5.12
N VAL A 24 -1.72 6.89 -4.86
CA VAL A 24 -1.47 6.08 -3.67
C VAL A 24 -0.46 6.78 -2.78
N ILE A 25 -0.80 6.95 -1.50
CA ILE A 25 0.07 7.45 -0.44
C ILE A 25 0.30 6.32 0.57
N CYS A 26 1.57 6.01 0.81
CA CYS A 26 2.04 4.87 1.59
C CYS A 26 3.25 5.23 2.46
N ASP A 27 3.17 6.37 3.16
CA ASP A 27 4.22 6.79 4.08
C ASP A 27 4.46 5.71 5.16
N ALA A 28 5.73 5.54 5.57
CA ALA A 28 6.10 4.47 6.49
C ALA A 28 7.35 4.79 7.33
N ILE A 29 7.41 4.22 8.55
CA ILE A 29 8.66 4.13 9.30
C ILE A 29 9.41 2.87 8.86
N VAL A 30 10.71 3.02 8.60
CA VAL A 30 11.58 1.94 8.15
C VAL A 30 12.65 1.69 9.21
N ILE A 31 12.62 0.52 9.84
CA ILE A 31 13.53 0.15 10.94
C ILE A 31 14.77 -0.58 10.43
N ARG A 32 14.63 -1.34 9.35
CA ARG A 32 15.72 -2.06 8.67
C ARG A 32 15.49 -2.04 7.16
N PRO A 33 16.53 -2.20 6.34
CA PRO A 33 16.37 -2.37 4.91
C PRO A 33 15.36 -3.46 4.60
N VAL A 34 14.47 -3.20 3.65
CA VAL A 34 13.37 -4.09 3.29
C VAL A 34 12.91 -3.83 1.86
N ASP A 35 12.63 -4.91 1.13
CA ASP A 35 11.91 -4.84 -0.14
C ASP A 35 10.43 -5.04 0.13
N VAL A 36 9.60 -4.10 -0.32
CA VAL A 36 8.15 -4.18 -0.16
C VAL A 36 7.49 -4.29 -1.52
N THR A 37 6.74 -5.37 -1.72
CA THR A 37 5.86 -5.55 -2.87
C THR A 37 4.47 -5.07 -2.47
N PHE A 38 3.87 -4.23 -3.32
CA PHE A 38 2.54 -3.69 -3.16
C PHE A 38 1.63 -4.15 -4.29
N HIS A 39 0.37 -4.41 -3.96
CA HIS A 39 -0.68 -4.72 -4.91
C HIS A 39 -1.91 -3.87 -4.64
N LEU A 40 -2.45 -3.31 -5.72
CA LEU A 40 -3.80 -2.81 -5.76
C LEU A 40 -4.68 -3.89 -6.39
N ILE A 41 -5.71 -4.34 -5.69
CA ILE A 41 -6.51 -5.51 -6.06
C ILE A 41 -7.99 -5.11 -6.07
N TRP A 42 -8.70 -5.52 -7.11
CA TRP A 42 -10.15 -5.57 -7.12
C TRP A 42 -10.59 -6.99 -6.77
N ARG A 43 -11.27 -7.14 -5.62
CA ARG A 43 -11.77 -8.41 -5.14
C ARG A 43 -13.27 -8.52 -5.35
N ARG A 44 -13.69 -9.60 -6.01
CA ARG A 44 -15.09 -9.98 -6.23
C ARG A 44 -15.33 -11.39 -5.69
N GLY A 45 -15.99 -11.49 -4.55
CA GLY A 45 -16.13 -12.76 -3.84
C GLY A 45 -14.76 -13.33 -3.47
N ALA A 46 -14.43 -14.51 -4.00
CA ALA A 46 -13.13 -15.17 -3.80
C ALA A 46 -12.09 -14.87 -4.89
N THR A 47 -12.44 -14.04 -5.88
CA THR A 47 -11.59 -13.75 -7.04
C THR A 47 -10.87 -12.42 -6.85
N ASP A 48 -9.53 -12.46 -6.87
CA ASP A 48 -8.67 -11.27 -6.85
C ASP A 48 -8.21 -10.94 -8.28
N THR A 49 -8.51 -9.71 -8.72
CA THR A 49 -7.98 -9.12 -9.95
C THR A 49 -6.94 -8.06 -9.59
N VAL A 50 -5.68 -8.26 -9.98
CA VAL A 50 -4.62 -7.26 -9.75
C VAL A 50 -4.84 -6.08 -10.70
N LEU A 51 -5.04 -4.90 -10.14
CA LEU A 51 -5.15 -3.62 -10.85
C LEU A 51 -3.78 -2.99 -11.08
N GLY A 52 -2.85 -3.19 -10.15
CA GLY A 52 -1.49 -2.70 -10.24
C GLY A 52 -0.57 -3.40 -9.25
N THR A 53 0.71 -3.50 -9.60
CA THR A 53 1.75 -4.09 -8.76
C THR A 53 3.02 -3.26 -8.87
N TRP A 54 3.71 -3.05 -7.76
CA TRP A 54 4.99 -2.37 -7.75
C TRP A 54 5.84 -2.80 -6.56
N ASP A 55 7.15 -2.70 -6.73
CA ASP A 55 8.15 -3.03 -5.72
C ASP A 55 8.90 -1.77 -5.31
N LYS A 56 9.23 -1.68 -4.02
CA LYS A 56 10.03 -0.57 -3.49
C LYS A 56 10.98 -1.08 -2.42
N HIS A 57 12.28 -0.86 -2.66
CA HIS A 57 13.28 -0.94 -1.61
C HIS A 57 13.20 0.29 -0.71
N PHE A 58 13.24 0.05 0.59
CA PHE A 58 13.34 1.08 1.62
C PHE A 58 14.55 0.83 2.50
N ASP A 59 15.34 1.89 2.72
CA ASP A 59 16.40 1.94 3.72
C ASP A 59 15.92 2.76 4.92
N PRO A 60 16.38 2.48 6.16
CA PRO A 60 16.15 3.38 7.30
C PRO A 60 16.69 4.79 7.02
N ASN A 61 16.16 5.80 7.71
CA ASN A 61 16.66 7.16 7.56
C ASN A 61 18.15 7.22 7.93
N ALA A 62 18.95 7.89 7.09
CA ALA A 62 20.40 7.96 7.27
C ALA A 62 20.81 8.68 8.57
N ASP A 63 19.94 9.53 9.11
CA ASP A 63 20.13 10.22 10.39
C ASP A 63 19.81 9.34 11.62
N GLY A 64 19.38 8.09 11.40
CA GLY A 64 19.02 7.14 12.44
C GLY A 64 17.69 7.43 13.14
N THR A 65 16.91 8.40 12.65
CA THR A 65 15.59 8.73 13.21
C THR A 65 14.52 7.75 12.75
N PHE A 66 13.46 7.63 13.54
CA PHE A 66 12.24 6.90 13.17
C PHE A 66 11.16 7.82 12.60
N ALA A 67 11.57 8.87 11.87
CA ALA A 67 10.62 9.70 11.13
C ALA A 67 10.01 8.91 9.96
N ALA A 68 8.74 9.19 9.65
CA ALA A 68 8.07 8.57 8.51
C ALA A 68 8.72 9.03 7.20
N GLN A 69 9.00 8.08 6.32
CA GLN A 69 9.43 8.34 4.96
C GLN A 69 8.20 8.52 4.09
N ALA A 70 8.14 9.65 3.40
CA ALA A 70 7.07 9.91 2.45
C ALA A 70 7.21 8.98 1.23
N TYR A 71 6.12 8.34 0.85
CA TYR A 71 6.06 7.57 -0.38
C TYR A 71 4.70 7.72 -1.05
N GLU A 72 4.73 8.16 -2.30
CA GLU A 72 3.54 8.31 -3.13
C GLU A 72 3.84 8.00 -4.58
N LEU A 73 2.81 7.54 -5.29
CA LEU A 73 2.88 7.24 -6.70
C LEU A 73 1.49 7.24 -7.34
N ASP A 74 1.47 7.38 -8.66
CA ASP A 74 0.28 7.15 -9.47
C ASP A 74 0.37 5.77 -10.13
N VAL A 75 -0.68 4.96 -9.95
CA VAL A 75 -0.77 3.61 -10.49
C VAL A 75 -1.84 3.58 -11.58
N PRO A 76 -1.49 3.34 -12.86
CA PRO A 76 -2.48 3.18 -13.92
C PRO A 76 -3.25 1.87 -13.70
N ALA A 77 -4.57 1.94 -13.74
CA ALA A 77 -5.44 0.80 -13.55
C ALA A 77 -6.63 0.82 -14.51
N GLN A 78 -7.11 -0.39 -14.82
CA GLN A 78 -8.33 -0.59 -15.61
C GLN A 78 -9.58 -0.14 -14.87
N ALA A 79 -10.67 0.06 -15.63
CA ALA A 79 -11.97 0.33 -15.06
C ALA A 79 -12.46 -0.85 -14.20
N ILE A 80 -13.16 -0.54 -13.11
CA ILE A 80 -13.92 -1.51 -12.33
C ILE A 80 -15.39 -1.34 -12.69
N ASP A 81 -15.99 -2.42 -13.21
CA ASP A 81 -17.44 -2.52 -13.32
C ASP A 81 -18.01 -3.10 -12.03
N PHE A 82 -18.51 -2.23 -11.16
CA PHE A 82 -18.87 -2.56 -9.78
C PHE A 82 -20.11 -3.43 -9.68
N VAL A 83 -20.08 -4.36 -8.72
CA VAL A 83 -21.27 -4.98 -8.14
C VAL A 83 -21.21 -4.95 -6.62
N ASP A 84 -22.38 -5.04 -5.99
CA ASP A 84 -22.48 -5.05 -4.52
C ASP A 84 -21.61 -6.16 -3.91
N GLY A 85 -20.79 -5.77 -2.92
CA GLY A 85 -19.84 -6.65 -2.25
C GLY A 85 -18.43 -6.64 -2.84
N ASP A 86 -18.20 -5.99 -3.98
CA ASP A 86 -16.85 -5.79 -4.50
C ASP A 86 -16.00 -4.95 -3.53
N GLN A 87 -14.71 -5.28 -3.46
CA GLN A 87 -13.74 -4.60 -2.60
C GLN A 87 -12.56 -4.08 -3.42
N LEU A 88 -12.06 -2.91 -3.01
CA LEU A 88 -10.71 -2.48 -3.33
C LEU A 88 -9.80 -2.90 -2.19
N VAL A 89 -8.76 -3.67 -2.50
CA VAL A 89 -7.83 -4.22 -1.52
C VAL A 89 -6.45 -3.69 -1.81
N PHE A 90 -5.84 -3.07 -0.82
CA PHE A 90 -4.44 -2.70 -0.83
C PHE A 90 -3.66 -3.76 -0.04
N ARG A 91 -2.88 -4.58 -0.75
CA ARG A 91 -2.07 -5.64 -0.17
C ARG A 91 -0.60 -5.25 -0.25
N TYR A 92 0.17 -5.57 0.78
CA TYR A 92 1.61 -5.44 0.74
C TYR A 92 2.30 -6.60 1.45
N SER A 93 3.53 -6.89 1.07
CA SER A 93 4.38 -7.92 1.67
C SER A 93 5.85 -7.46 1.71
N GLY A 94 6.56 -7.88 2.76
CA GLY A 94 7.95 -7.52 3.00
C GLY A 94 8.87 -8.71 2.76
N ALA A 95 9.99 -8.47 2.08
CA ALA A 95 11.02 -9.45 1.77
C ALA A 95 12.42 -8.87 2.07
N ASN A 96 13.43 -9.75 2.00
CA ASN A 96 14.85 -9.39 2.10
C ASN A 96 15.21 -8.55 3.33
N THR A 97 14.59 -8.85 4.47
CA THR A 97 14.84 -8.17 5.74
C THR A 97 15.02 -9.17 6.88
N THR A 98 15.75 -8.77 7.92
CA THR A 98 16.03 -9.58 9.11
C THR A 98 15.13 -9.25 10.29
N ALA A 99 14.30 -8.20 10.18
CA ALA A 99 13.46 -7.74 11.28
C ALA A 99 11.97 -7.99 11.01
N MET A 100 11.25 -8.46 12.04
CA MET A 100 9.80 -8.70 11.97
C MET A 100 8.96 -7.42 11.80
N MET A 101 9.55 -6.25 12.03
CA MET A 101 8.89 -4.94 11.90
C MET A 101 9.77 -3.97 11.10
N ALA A 102 10.38 -4.44 10.02
CA ALA A 102 11.22 -3.61 9.16
C ALA A 102 10.46 -2.45 8.51
N PHE A 103 9.17 -2.66 8.18
CA PHE A 103 8.29 -1.66 7.56
C PHE A 103 7.04 -1.44 8.42
N ILE A 104 6.78 -0.21 8.85
CA ILE A 104 5.59 0.16 9.65
C ILE A 104 4.78 1.18 8.84
N PRO A 105 3.62 0.79 8.27
CA PRO A 105 2.79 1.71 7.47
C PRO A 105 2.25 2.85 8.33
N ASN A 106 1.92 3.99 7.72
CA ASN A 106 1.44 5.23 8.37
C ASN A 106 2.47 5.91 9.29
N GLY A 107 3.58 5.23 9.63
CA GLY A 107 4.65 5.78 10.45
C GLY A 107 4.17 6.43 11.75
N ASP A 108 3.33 5.73 12.52
CA ASP A 108 2.68 6.23 13.75
C ASP A 108 1.88 7.55 13.58
N GLY A 109 1.52 7.91 12.34
CA GLY A 109 0.69 9.06 12.00
C GLY A 109 1.36 10.41 12.33
N HIS A 110 0.62 11.31 12.98
CA HIS A 110 1.11 12.67 13.27
C HIS A 110 2.40 12.68 14.11
N ILE A 111 2.65 11.63 14.90
CA ILE A 111 3.75 11.58 15.87
C ILE A 111 5.11 11.48 15.16
N ALA A 112 5.19 10.79 14.02
CA ALA A 112 6.41 10.71 13.21
C ALA A 112 6.31 11.44 11.86
N GLY A 113 5.27 12.26 11.68
CA GLY A 113 5.07 13.10 10.49
C GLY A 113 4.55 12.36 9.26
N GLY A 114 4.04 11.14 9.41
CA GLY A 114 3.49 10.35 8.31
C GLY A 114 2.08 10.79 7.90
N ARG A 115 1.79 10.76 6.60
CA ARG A 115 0.42 10.90 6.09
C ARG A 115 -0.34 9.59 6.28
N ILE A 116 -1.63 9.70 6.56
CA ILE A 116 -2.54 8.56 6.59
C ILE A 116 -2.53 7.89 5.21
N PRO A 117 -2.35 6.56 5.13
CA PRO A 117 -2.41 5.84 3.87
C PRO A 117 -3.73 6.14 3.16
N ASN A 118 -3.64 6.56 1.90
CA ASN A 118 -4.79 7.01 1.13
C ASN A 118 -4.65 6.58 -0.32
N ILE A 119 -5.76 6.14 -0.91
CA ILE A 119 -5.86 5.84 -2.34
C ILE A 119 -6.97 6.69 -2.91
N THR A 120 -6.60 7.65 -3.76
CA THR A 120 -7.56 8.49 -4.49
C THR A 120 -7.86 7.84 -5.83
N LEU A 121 -9.13 7.53 -6.06
CA LEU A 121 -9.61 6.92 -7.30
C LEU A 121 -9.68 7.96 -8.44
N PRO A 122 -9.53 7.53 -9.70
CA PRO A 122 -9.79 8.39 -10.85
C PRO A 122 -11.27 8.82 -10.87
N ARG A 123 -11.52 10.03 -11.38
CA ARG A 123 -12.86 10.63 -11.50
C ARG A 123 -13.40 10.49 -12.91
#